data_AF-A0A7S0NNH8-F1
#
_entry.id   AF-A0A7S0NNH8-F1
#
_cell.length_a   1.000
_cell.length_b   1.000
_cell.length_c   1.000
_cell.angle_alpha   90.00
_cell.angle_beta   90.00
_cell.angle_gamma   90.00
#
_symmetry.space_group_name_H-M   'P 1'
#
loop_
_entity.id
_entity.type
_entity.pdbx_description
1 polymer ?
#
loop_
_entity_poly.entity_id
_entity_poly.type
_entity_poly.pdbx_seq_one_letter_code
_entity_poly.pdbx_strand_id
1 'polypeptide(L)'
;EIADAEPADVLSRCRDAAAAGATATAARPHRRDASAELCCKAGAGALFVDAASLAATQKDALKLGNVVRVRGRWLAGKRGEPCVEDVESIEIVERWAETNPGKVFQRDDANKSRAEDRRDELAEGSAPSTSRRTTPTADAGDGDGDGDGTKGTKPCKYWLNQGRCHKGDLCAYAHASRETQAAWISERTRRRRALATADGDPHAEGGGAETKAARARVFVDWLVETFGVEALSRGSGVLDVAGGRGDVSFELHTKRGVPCTLVEPRERKLNRMQHKWLKARVRKEAKNGREEAKNGREEAKNGRE
;
A
#
# COMPACT_ATOMS: atom_id res chain seq x y z
N GLU A 1 -24.04 -31.36 -12.69
CA GLU A 1 -23.24 -31.61 -13.90
C GLU A 1 -22.64 -30.31 -14.37
N ILE A 2 -21.36 -30.35 -14.73
CA ILE A 2 -20.61 -29.25 -15.35
C ILE A 2 -20.89 -29.31 -16.86
N ALA A 3 -21.04 -28.14 -17.48
CA ALA A 3 -20.58 -27.86 -18.84
C ALA A 3 -20.49 -26.32 -18.94
N ASP A 4 -19.31 -25.72 -18.73
CA ASP A 4 -18.24 -25.50 -19.71
C ASP A 4 -18.74 -24.77 -20.96
N ALA A 5 -18.59 -23.45 -20.96
CA ALA A 5 -18.57 -22.63 -22.16
C ALA A 5 -17.11 -22.18 -22.42
N GLU A 6 -16.59 -22.68 -23.54
CA GLU A 6 -15.22 -22.54 -24.05
C GLU A 6 -14.76 -21.07 -24.23
N PRO A 7 -13.46 -20.77 -24.01
CA PRO A 7 -12.86 -19.44 -24.13
C PRO A 7 -12.49 -19.05 -25.59
N ALA A 8 -13.27 -19.50 -26.58
CA ALA A 8 -12.94 -19.30 -27.99
C ALA A 8 -13.31 -17.92 -28.57
N ASP A 9 -14.08 -17.09 -27.85
CA ASP A 9 -14.72 -15.92 -28.47
C ASP A 9 -13.90 -14.61 -28.44
N VAL A 10 -12.66 -14.67 -27.94
CA VAL A 10 -11.74 -13.49 -27.92
C VAL A 10 -10.64 -13.61 -28.98
N LEU A 11 -10.39 -14.81 -29.54
CA LEU A 11 -9.35 -15.05 -30.55
C LEU A 11 -9.80 -14.81 -32.00
N SER A 12 -11.10 -14.63 -32.24
CA SER A 12 -11.66 -14.46 -33.59
C SER A 12 -11.43 -13.06 -34.18
N ARG A 13 -11.22 -12.02 -33.37
CA ARG A 13 -11.12 -10.63 -33.86
C ARG A 13 -9.72 -10.18 -34.30
N CYS A 14 -8.71 -11.04 -34.19
CA CYS A 14 -7.33 -10.69 -34.55
C CYS A 14 -6.78 -11.42 -35.78
N ARG A 15 -7.58 -12.29 -36.45
CA ARG A 15 -7.10 -13.06 -37.60
C ARG A 15 -7.16 -12.34 -38.94
N ASP A 16 -7.83 -11.20 -39.05
CA ASP A 16 -7.94 -10.48 -40.33
C ASP A 16 -6.84 -9.42 -40.55
N ALA A 17 -5.89 -9.28 -39.64
CA ALA A 17 -4.72 -8.39 -39.82
C ALA A 17 -3.43 -9.13 -40.20
N ALA A 18 -3.50 -10.45 -40.46
CA ALA A 18 -2.34 -11.29 -40.81
C ALA A 18 -2.22 -11.59 -42.31
N ALA A 19 -2.71 -10.69 -43.17
CA ALA A 19 -2.58 -10.79 -44.62
C ALA A 19 -2.10 -9.48 -45.25
N ALA A 20 -0.99 -8.95 -44.77
CA ALA A 20 -0.17 -8.02 -45.55
C ALA A 20 1.28 -8.12 -45.05
N GLY A 21 2.16 -8.61 -45.90
CA GLY A 21 3.58 -8.76 -45.60
C GLY A 21 4.20 -7.43 -45.18
N ALA A 22 4.70 -7.37 -43.95
CA ALA A 22 5.60 -6.34 -43.49
C ALA A 22 6.92 -7.01 -43.11
N THR A 23 7.84 -7.00 -44.06
CA THR A 23 9.25 -7.37 -43.91
C THR A 23 9.88 -6.64 -42.72
N ALA A 24 10.69 -7.39 -41.97
CA ALA A 24 11.52 -6.90 -40.87
C ALA A 24 12.31 -5.64 -41.27
N THR A 25 11.88 -4.47 -40.82
CA THR A 25 12.64 -3.24 -40.96
C THR A 25 13.51 -3.01 -39.73
N ALA A 26 14.79 -2.78 -40.00
CA ALA A 26 15.88 -2.58 -39.06
C ALA A 26 15.51 -1.75 -37.82
N ALA A 27 15.98 -2.24 -36.67
CA ALA A 27 15.86 -1.60 -35.37
C ALA A 27 16.34 -0.15 -35.42
N ARG A 28 15.41 0.79 -35.23
CA ARG A 28 15.76 2.18 -34.91
C ARG A 28 16.47 2.18 -33.55
N PRO A 29 17.56 2.96 -33.38
CA PRO A 29 18.21 3.08 -32.09
C PRO A 29 17.20 3.61 -31.06
N HIS A 30 16.98 2.82 -30.00
CA HIS A 30 16.10 3.19 -28.89
C HIS A 30 16.54 4.55 -28.33
N ARG A 31 15.64 5.54 -28.35
CA ARG A 31 15.82 6.77 -27.58
C ARG A 31 16.10 6.38 -26.13
N ARG A 32 17.23 6.86 -25.57
CA ARG A 32 17.66 6.65 -24.17
C ARG A 32 16.66 7.15 -23.10
N ASP A 33 15.52 7.72 -23.51
CA ASP A 33 14.48 8.31 -22.66
C ASP A 33 13.08 7.69 -22.84
N ALA A 34 12.96 6.48 -23.39
CA ALA A 34 11.67 5.78 -23.41
C ALA A 34 11.41 5.12 -22.05
N SER A 35 10.44 5.64 -21.29
CA SER A 35 9.85 4.89 -20.18
C SER A 35 9.16 3.65 -20.73
N ALA A 36 9.45 2.48 -20.20
CA ALA A 36 8.81 1.22 -20.57
C ALA A 36 7.91 0.71 -19.42
N GLU A 37 6.77 0.11 -19.77
CA GLU A 37 5.96 -0.64 -18.82
C GLU A 37 6.43 -2.09 -18.75
N LEU A 38 6.39 -2.69 -17.56
CA LEU A 38 6.77 -4.08 -17.32
C LEU A 38 5.58 -4.84 -16.71
N CYS A 39 5.06 -5.83 -17.43
CA CYS A 39 3.97 -6.66 -16.93
C CYS A 39 4.52 -7.91 -16.24
N CYS A 40 4.33 -8.01 -14.92
CA CYS A 40 4.73 -9.17 -14.12
C CYS A 40 3.49 -9.89 -13.60
N LYS A 41 3.14 -11.04 -14.19
CA LYS A 41 1.96 -11.83 -13.80
C LYS A 41 2.37 -13.28 -13.53
N ALA A 42 1.87 -13.83 -12.43
CA ALA A 42 2.07 -15.24 -12.11
C ALA A 42 1.40 -16.12 -13.17
N GLY A 43 2.10 -17.15 -13.63
CA GLY A 43 1.70 -18.04 -14.72
C GLY A 43 1.89 -17.45 -16.13
N ALA A 44 2.46 -16.24 -16.28
CA ALA A 44 2.60 -15.56 -17.57
C ALA A 44 4.01 -15.69 -18.18
N GLY A 45 4.76 -16.74 -17.86
CA GLY A 45 6.08 -16.98 -18.45
C GLY A 45 7.00 -17.86 -17.59
N ALA A 46 8.20 -18.11 -18.11
CA ALA A 46 9.18 -18.99 -17.47
C ALA A 46 9.76 -18.41 -16.16
N LEU A 47 9.80 -17.08 -16.02
CA LEU A 47 10.34 -16.43 -14.83
C LEU A 47 9.33 -16.34 -13.68
N PHE A 48 8.04 -16.19 -13.99
CA PHE A 48 6.96 -16.01 -13.03
C PHE A 48 6.02 -17.21 -13.06
N VAL A 49 6.55 -18.42 -12.88
CA VAL A 49 5.80 -19.69 -12.97
C VAL A 49 4.61 -19.70 -12.00
N ASP A 50 4.79 -19.14 -10.82
CA ASP A 50 3.81 -19.10 -9.74
C ASP A 50 3.85 -17.78 -8.95
N ALA A 51 2.99 -17.65 -7.94
CA ALA A 51 2.97 -16.49 -7.07
C ALA A 51 4.24 -16.37 -6.21
N ALA A 52 4.90 -17.48 -5.89
CA ALA A 52 6.10 -17.50 -5.04
C ALA A 52 7.33 -16.94 -5.77
N SER A 53 7.57 -17.39 -7.00
CA SER A 53 8.61 -16.87 -7.91
C SER A 53 8.42 -15.38 -8.17
N LEU A 54 7.20 -14.94 -8.50
CA LEU A 54 6.90 -13.50 -8.65
C LEU A 54 7.20 -12.71 -7.37
N ALA A 55 6.77 -13.20 -6.20
CA ALA A 55 7.03 -12.53 -4.92
C ALA A 55 8.52 -12.46 -4.58
N ALA A 56 9.29 -13.51 -4.90
CA ALA A 56 10.73 -13.53 -4.72
C ALA A 56 11.41 -12.47 -5.59
N THR A 57 11.06 -12.39 -6.88
CA THR A 57 11.60 -11.38 -7.80
C THR A 57 11.20 -9.96 -7.41
N GLN A 58 9.98 -9.74 -6.91
CA GLN A 58 9.54 -8.45 -6.36
C GLN A 58 10.30 -8.06 -5.08
N LYS A 59 10.70 -9.05 -4.28
CA LYS A 59 11.45 -8.83 -3.05
C LYS A 59 12.93 -8.56 -3.29
N ASP A 60 13.50 -9.05 -4.38
CA ASP A 60 14.93 -8.90 -4.65
C ASP A 60 15.24 -7.92 -5.78
N ALA A 61 14.73 -8.17 -6.98
CA ALA A 61 15.10 -7.45 -8.19
C ALA A 61 14.25 -6.19 -8.43
N LEU A 62 12.92 -6.29 -8.31
CA LEU A 62 11.99 -5.19 -8.63
C LEU A 62 11.78 -4.24 -7.44
N LYS A 63 12.87 -3.83 -6.79
CA LYS A 63 12.84 -2.79 -5.75
C LYS A 63 12.92 -1.41 -6.36
N LEU A 64 12.25 -0.46 -5.71
CA LEU A 64 12.28 0.94 -6.11
C LEU A 64 13.72 1.44 -6.13
N GLY A 65 14.12 1.98 -7.28
CA GLY A 65 15.45 2.52 -7.52
C GLY A 65 16.45 1.56 -8.14
N ASN A 66 16.24 0.24 -8.07
CA ASN A 66 17.14 -0.69 -8.74
C ASN A 66 17.14 -0.42 -10.25
N VAL A 67 18.33 -0.49 -10.84
CA VAL A 67 18.51 -0.53 -12.29
C VAL A 67 18.52 -2.00 -12.67
N VAL A 68 17.61 -2.40 -13.55
CA VAL A 68 17.49 -3.78 -14.00
C VAL A 68 17.55 -3.87 -15.51
N ARG A 69 18.14 -4.94 -16.02
CA ARG A 69 18.06 -5.35 -17.41
C ARG A 69 16.96 -6.41 -17.52
N VAL A 70 16.05 -6.20 -18.46
CA VAL A 70 14.89 -7.07 -18.66
C VAL A 70 14.89 -7.62 -20.07
N ARG A 71 14.63 -8.91 -20.21
CA ARG A 71 14.39 -9.59 -21.48
C ARG A 71 12.97 -10.18 -21.49
N GLY A 72 12.29 -10.06 -22.62
CA GLY A 72 10.93 -10.56 -22.81
C GLY A 72 10.37 -10.13 -24.15
N ARG A 73 9.09 -10.40 -24.37
CA ARG A 73 8.36 -9.98 -25.57
C ARG A 73 7.95 -8.52 -25.44
N TRP A 74 8.31 -7.71 -26.43
CA TRP A 74 7.95 -6.29 -26.45
C TRP A 74 6.66 -6.07 -27.24
N LEU A 75 5.75 -5.29 -26.66
CA LEU A 75 4.47 -4.89 -27.24
C LEU A 75 4.27 -3.37 -27.11
N ALA A 76 3.33 -2.82 -27.86
CA ALA A 76 2.87 -1.46 -27.65
C ALA A 76 1.95 -1.43 -26.42
N GLY A 77 2.32 -0.63 -25.43
CA GLY A 77 1.52 -0.34 -24.23
C GLY A 77 0.28 0.47 -24.56
N LYS A 78 -0.61 0.61 -23.57
CA LYS A 78 -1.94 1.21 -23.75
C LYS A 78 -1.91 2.67 -24.21
N ARG A 79 -0.81 3.39 -23.97
CA ARG A 79 -0.60 4.79 -24.37
C ARG A 79 0.56 4.92 -25.37
N GLY A 80 0.93 3.83 -26.04
CA GLY A 80 1.99 3.80 -27.04
C GLY A 80 3.42 3.73 -26.46
N GLU A 81 3.56 3.61 -25.14
CA GLU A 81 4.84 3.31 -24.50
C GLU A 81 5.24 1.85 -24.73
N PRO A 82 6.53 1.51 -24.89
CA PRO A 82 6.95 0.12 -25.03
C PRO A 82 6.63 -0.67 -23.75
N CYS A 83 5.95 -1.80 -23.88
CA CYS A 83 5.60 -2.70 -22.79
C CYS A 83 6.34 -4.03 -22.95
N VAL A 84 6.91 -4.57 -21.88
CA VAL A 84 7.47 -5.93 -21.87
C VAL A 84 6.43 -6.87 -21.26
N GLU A 85 5.93 -7.79 -22.07
CA GLU A 85 5.16 -8.97 -21.67
C GLU A 85 6.02 -10.23 -21.75
N ASP A 86 5.56 -11.33 -21.15
CA ASP A 86 6.27 -12.62 -21.11
C ASP A 86 7.75 -12.47 -20.71
N VAL A 87 7.99 -11.91 -19.51
CA VAL A 87 9.35 -11.64 -19.03
C VAL A 87 10.14 -12.95 -18.91
N GLU A 88 11.20 -13.06 -19.71
CA GLU A 88 12.10 -14.22 -19.76
C GLU A 88 13.15 -14.16 -18.67
N SER A 89 13.74 -12.97 -18.44
CA SER A 89 14.76 -12.78 -17.41
C SER A 89 14.81 -11.33 -16.91
N ILE A 90 15.20 -11.20 -15.63
CA ILE A 90 15.51 -9.93 -14.98
C ILE A 90 16.88 -10.06 -14.32
N GLU A 91 17.79 -9.17 -14.68
CA GLU A 91 19.13 -9.07 -14.12
C GLU A 91 19.28 -7.71 -13.42
N ILE A 92 19.82 -7.70 -12.20
CA ILE A 92 20.05 -6.47 -11.46
C ILE A 92 21.38 -5.89 -11.91
N VAL A 93 21.34 -4.71 -12.51
CA VAL A 93 22.53 -3.96 -12.95
C VAL A 93 23.07 -3.12 -11.80
N GLU A 94 22.17 -2.48 -11.03
CA GLU A 94 22.55 -1.66 -9.88
C GLU A 94 21.48 -1.76 -8.79
N ARG A 95 21.93 -1.93 -7.54
CA ARG A 95 21.06 -1.88 -6.35
C ARG A 95 21.14 -0.51 -5.72
N TRP A 96 20.05 0.24 -5.77
CA TRP A 96 20.03 1.60 -5.24
C TRP A 96 20.36 1.66 -3.75
N ALA A 97 19.92 0.66 -2.97
CA ALA A 97 20.18 0.61 -1.53
C ALA A 97 21.67 0.45 -1.17
N GLU A 98 22.48 -0.11 -2.08
CA GLU A 98 23.92 -0.29 -1.89
C GLU A 98 24.65 1.04 -2.13
N THR A 99 24.25 1.79 -3.15
CA THR A 99 24.78 3.13 -3.43
C THR A 99 24.19 4.20 -2.51
N ASN A 100 23.10 3.90 -1.79
CA ASN A 100 22.40 4.83 -0.90
C ASN A 100 22.03 4.20 0.45
N PRO A 101 23.03 3.79 1.27
CA PRO A 101 22.78 3.12 2.55
C PRO A 101 22.02 4.03 3.52
N GLY A 102 20.97 3.49 4.15
CA GLY A 102 20.16 4.20 5.15
C GLY A 102 19.23 5.28 4.60
N LYS A 103 19.23 5.53 3.29
CA LYS A 103 18.31 6.46 2.64
C LYS A 103 17.09 5.72 2.09
N VAL A 104 15.99 6.43 1.90
CA VAL A 104 14.77 5.89 1.26
C VAL A 104 14.71 6.40 -0.17
N PHE A 105 14.57 5.50 -1.15
CA PHE A 105 14.50 5.87 -2.57
C PHE A 105 13.42 6.92 -2.83
N GLN A 106 13.80 8.03 -3.46
CA GLN A 106 12.88 9.03 -3.97
C GLN A 106 13.00 9.07 -5.49
N ARG A 107 11.87 9.11 -6.19
CA ARG A 107 11.88 9.22 -7.66
C ARG A 107 12.58 10.50 -8.15
N ASP A 108 12.60 11.54 -7.32
CA ASP A 108 13.30 12.79 -7.58
C ASP A 108 14.83 12.59 -7.61
N ASP A 109 15.37 11.63 -6.86
CA ASP A 109 16.82 11.32 -6.84
C ASP A 109 17.23 10.67 -8.17
N ALA A 110 16.39 9.79 -8.72
CA ALA A 110 16.59 9.18 -10.04
C ALA A 110 16.43 10.19 -11.20
N ASN A 111 15.59 11.21 -11.03
CA ASN A 111 15.47 12.31 -12.00
C ASN A 111 16.64 13.29 -11.90
N LYS A 112 17.22 13.49 -10.71
CA LYS A 112 18.42 14.33 -10.50
C LYS A 112 19.67 13.66 -11.06
N SER A 113 19.90 12.37 -10.78
CA SER A 113 21.04 11.64 -11.36
C SER A 113 20.99 11.64 -12.89
N ARG A 114 19.80 11.46 -13.49
CA ARG A 114 19.58 11.59 -14.95
C ARG A 114 19.85 13.00 -15.50
N ALA A 115 19.67 14.05 -14.70
CA ALA A 115 19.94 15.44 -15.08
C ALA A 115 21.41 15.83 -14.85
N GLU A 116 22.11 15.13 -13.97
CA GLU A 116 23.55 15.24 -13.72
C GLU A 116 24.35 14.47 -14.78
N ASP A 117 23.97 13.24 -15.11
CA ASP A 117 24.54 12.47 -16.24
C ASP A 117 24.42 13.23 -17.57
N ARG A 118 23.30 13.92 -17.80
CA ARG A 118 23.11 14.79 -18.97
C ARG A 118 24.04 16.00 -18.98
N ARG A 119 24.45 16.51 -17.81
CA ARG A 119 25.39 17.64 -17.70
C ARG A 119 26.82 17.17 -17.96
N ASP A 120 27.17 15.97 -17.51
CA ASP A 120 28.48 15.37 -17.80
C ASP A 120 28.61 14.94 -19.28
N GLU A 121 27.54 14.42 -19.91
CA GLU A 121 27.54 14.11 -21.37
C GLU A 121 27.63 15.38 -22.25
N LEU A 122 27.12 16.53 -21.78
CA LEU A 122 27.21 17.82 -22.47
C LEU A 122 28.53 18.56 -22.22
N ALA A 123 29.34 18.12 -21.25
CA ALA A 123 30.64 18.72 -20.95
C ALA A 123 31.74 18.30 -21.95
N GLU A 124 31.54 17.22 -22.72
CA GLU A 124 32.46 16.78 -23.80
C GLU A 124 32.01 17.16 -25.22
N GLY A 125 30.98 18.00 -25.38
CA GLY A 125 30.48 18.40 -26.70
C GLY A 125 29.91 19.82 -26.75
N SER A 126 30.77 20.78 -27.12
CA SER A 126 30.53 22.16 -27.60
C SER A 126 29.11 22.79 -27.51
N ALA A 127 29.03 23.87 -26.73
CA ALA A 127 28.30 25.15 -26.86
C ALA A 127 26.77 25.21 -27.16
N PRO A 128 26.02 26.17 -26.55
CA PRO A 128 24.55 26.14 -26.50
C PRO A 128 23.90 26.90 -27.67
N SER A 129 22.86 26.32 -28.28
CA SER A 129 21.92 27.05 -29.13
C SER A 129 20.55 27.12 -28.47
N THR A 130 20.16 28.35 -28.13
CA THR A 130 18.84 28.72 -27.63
C THR A 130 17.79 28.50 -28.72
N SER A 131 16.94 27.49 -28.59
CA SER A 131 15.66 27.49 -29.30
C SER A 131 14.58 26.81 -28.47
N ARG A 132 13.78 27.67 -27.85
CA ARG A 132 12.52 27.34 -27.19
C ARG A 132 11.53 26.97 -28.30
N ARG A 133 11.12 25.71 -28.40
CA ARG A 133 10.00 25.30 -29.25
C ARG A 133 9.07 24.36 -28.51
N THR A 134 7.81 24.77 -28.56
CA THR A 134 6.59 24.22 -28.00
C THR A 134 6.22 22.88 -28.63
N THR A 135 5.53 22.03 -27.87
CA THR A 135 4.83 20.84 -28.36
C THR A 135 3.37 20.85 -27.93
N PRO A 136 2.46 20.21 -28.71
CA PRO A 136 1.05 20.55 -28.77
C PRO A 136 0.15 19.70 -27.85
N THR A 137 -1.08 20.19 -27.75
CA THR A 137 -2.27 19.77 -26.98
C THR A 137 -3.08 18.63 -27.63
N ALA A 138 -3.73 17.80 -26.80
CA ALA A 138 -5.08 17.19 -26.94
C ALA A 138 -5.33 16.27 -25.70
N ASP A 139 -6.10 16.66 -24.68
CA ASP A 139 -7.58 16.56 -24.45
C ASP A 139 -8.10 15.11 -24.25
N ALA A 140 -8.98 14.73 -23.29
CA ALA A 140 -9.95 15.40 -22.39
C ALA A 140 -10.23 14.46 -21.15
N GLY A 141 -10.87 14.79 -20.02
CA GLY A 141 -11.60 15.95 -19.47
C GLY A 141 -11.52 15.89 -17.91
N ASP A 142 -12.01 16.81 -17.08
CA ASP A 142 -13.01 17.88 -17.19
C ASP A 142 -12.52 19.16 -16.45
N GLY A 143 -12.96 20.33 -16.92
CA GLY A 143 -12.59 21.72 -16.53
C GLY A 143 -12.82 22.11 -15.05
N ASP A 144 -12.35 23.25 -14.54
CA ASP A 144 -12.28 24.60 -15.12
C ASP A 144 -10.86 25.23 -15.06
N GLY A 145 -10.57 26.09 -16.05
CA GLY A 145 -9.29 26.79 -16.22
C GLY A 145 -9.21 28.17 -15.55
N ASP A 146 -7.98 28.67 -15.36
CA ASP A 146 -7.49 29.91 -15.99
C ASP A 146 -5.96 29.99 -15.81
N GLY A 147 -5.28 30.56 -16.80
CA GLY A 147 -3.82 30.59 -16.91
C GLY A 147 -3.24 31.84 -16.27
N ASP A 148 -2.69 31.67 -15.07
CA ASP A 148 -1.65 32.54 -14.51
C ASP A 148 -0.82 31.69 -13.55
N GLY A 149 0.45 32.03 -13.32
CA GLY A 149 1.42 31.26 -12.51
C GLY A 149 1.09 31.14 -11.02
N THR A 150 -0.18 31.25 -10.63
CA THR A 150 -0.67 31.08 -9.27
C THR A 150 -0.99 29.60 -9.03
N LYS A 151 -0.19 28.96 -8.15
CA LYS A 151 -0.43 27.58 -7.71
C LYS A 151 -1.89 27.42 -7.26
N GLY A 152 -2.61 26.44 -7.80
CA GLY A 152 -4.07 26.32 -7.62
C GLY A 152 -4.55 26.40 -6.17
N THR A 153 -5.70 27.04 -5.96
CA THR A 153 -6.27 27.35 -4.62
C THR A 153 -6.53 26.12 -3.73
N LYS A 154 -6.73 24.94 -4.34
CA LYS A 154 -6.95 23.69 -3.62
C LYS A 154 -5.61 23.08 -3.19
N PRO A 155 -5.43 22.72 -1.91
CA PRO A 155 -4.15 22.25 -1.42
C PRO A 155 -3.90 20.80 -1.88
N CYS A 156 -2.64 20.51 -2.24
CA CYS A 156 -2.23 19.21 -2.75
C CYS A 156 -2.37 18.12 -1.68
N LYS A 157 -3.24 17.13 -1.93
CA LYS A 157 -3.46 15.99 -1.01
C LYS A 157 -2.17 15.25 -0.66
N TYR A 158 -1.26 15.06 -1.61
CA TYR A 158 0.01 14.35 -1.39
C TYR A 158 0.97 15.17 -0.54
N TRP A 159 1.13 16.45 -0.89
CA TRP A 159 1.92 17.40 -0.12
C TRP A 159 1.41 17.53 1.32
N LEU A 160 0.10 17.62 1.52
CA LEU A 160 -0.51 17.74 2.84
C LEU A 160 -0.40 16.48 3.71
N ASN A 161 -0.45 15.29 3.12
CA ASN A 161 -0.38 14.05 3.91
C ASN A 161 1.05 13.58 4.16
N GLN A 162 1.94 13.80 3.20
CA GLN A 162 3.28 13.22 3.18
C GLN A 162 4.37 14.29 3.32
N GLY A 163 4.02 15.57 3.14
CA GLY A 163 4.98 16.66 3.06
C GLY A 163 5.79 16.69 1.78
N ARG A 164 5.40 15.88 0.80
CA ARG A 164 6.07 15.69 -0.49
C ARG A 164 5.02 15.34 -1.52
N CYS A 165 5.17 15.86 -2.73
CA CYS A 165 4.31 15.52 -3.85
C CYS A 165 5.15 14.99 -5.00
N HIS A 166 4.75 13.86 -5.58
CA HIS A 166 5.43 13.23 -6.72
C HIS A 166 5.37 14.06 -8.02
N LYS A 167 4.58 15.15 -8.05
CA LYS A 167 4.53 16.11 -9.15
C LYS A 167 5.51 17.28 -8.96
N GLY A 168 6.16 17.39 -7.79
CA GLY A 168 7.11 18.46 -7.50
C GLY A 168 6.53 19.85 -7.80
N ASP A 169 7.32 20.70 -8.45
CA ASP A 169 6.90 22.05 -8.85
C ASP A 169 5.89 22.08 -10.00
N LEU A 170 5.71 20.96 -10.71
CA LEU A 170 4.70 20.79 -11.78
C LEU A 170 3.31 20.44 -11.22
N CYS A 171 3.13 20.47 -9.90
CA CYS A 171 1.85 20.18 -9.29
C CYS A 171 0.86 21.34 -9.49
N ALA A 172 -0.28 21.06 -10.12
CA ALA A 172 -1.37 22.01 -10.29
C ALA A 172 -2.07 22.43 -8.96
N TYR A 173 -1.75 21.76 -7.85
CA TYR A 173 -2.34 22.01 -6.53
C TYR A 173 -1.37 22.74 -5.60
N ALA A 174 -1.87 23.57 -4.69
CA ALA A 174 -1.01 24.34 -3.78
C ALA A 174 -0.15 23.46 -2.87
N HIS A 175 1.16 23.73 -2.89
CA HIS A 175 2.16 23.24 -1.95
C HIS A 175 2.42 24.33 -0.91
N ALA A 176 1.65 24.31 0.18
CA ALA A 176 1.80 25.28 1.26
C ALA A 176 3.03 24.98 2.13
N SER A 177 3.51 25.95 2.93
CA SER A 177 4.59 25.70 3.87
C SER A 177 4.20 24.63 4.91
N ARG A 178 5.19 24.05 5.61
CA ARG A 178 4.93 23.04 6.65
C ARG A 178 4.04 23.57 7.78
N GLU A 179 4.17 24.84 8.11
CA GLU A 179 3.34 25.52 9.11
C GLU A 179 1.89 25.65 8.63
N THR A 180 1.69 26.09 7.38
CA THR A 180 0.35 26.18 6.77
C THR A 180 -0.28 24.79 6.60
N GLN A 181 0.51 23.77 6.29
CA GLN A 181 0.07 22.37 6.26
C GLN A 181 -0.43 21.91 7.63
N ALA A 182 0.34 22.15 8.69
CA ALA A 182 -0.03 21.75 10.06
C ALA A 182 -1.32 22.45 10.52
N ALA A 183 -1.45 23.76 10.28
CA ALA A 183 -2.65 24.51 10.57
C ALA A 183 -3.88 23.95 9.82
N TRP A 184 -3.73 23.66 8.52
CA TRP A 184 -4.80 23.09 7.70
C TRP A 184 -5.23 21.69 8.17
N ILE A 185 -4.28 20.81 8.52
CA ILE A 185 -4.58 19.46 9.05
C ILE A 185 -5.31 19.57 10.38
N SER A 186 -4.86 20.47 11.27
CA SER A 186 -5.49 20.72 12.56
C SER A 186 -6.94 21.17 12.39
N GLU A 187 -7.17 22.17 11.51
CA GLU A 187 -8.49 22.70 11.22
C GLU A 187 -9.42 21.64 10.63
N ARG A 188 -8.95 20.86 9.66
CA ARG A 188 -9.72 19.77 9.07
C ARG A 188 -10.07 18.69 10.11
N THR A 189 -9.13 18.37 10.99
CA THR A 189 -9.34 17.39 12.07
C THR A 189 -10.38 17.91 13.06
N ARG A 190 -10.29 19.19 13.44
CA ARG A 190 -11.27 19.89 14.27
C ARG A 190 -12.66 19.86 13.63
N ARG A 191 -12.78 20.24 12.35
CA ARG A 191 -14.05 20.23 11.61
C ARG A 191 -14.65 18.84 11.52
N ARG A 192 -13.84 17.81 11.25
CA ARG A 192 -14.32 16.42 11.23
C ARG A 192 -14.85 15.97 12.59
N ARG A 193 -14.17 16.34 13.69
CA ARG A 193 -14.63 16.04 15.05
C ARG A 193 -15.93 16.76 15.36
N ALA A 194 -16.04 18.04 15.04
CA ALA A 194 -17.25 18.83 15.25
C ALA A 194 -18.47 18.25 14.48
N LEU A 195 -18.27 17.79 13.24
CA LEU A 195 -19.32 17.11 12.47
C LEU A 195 -19.71 15.75 13.05
N ALA A 196 -18.76 15.02 13.64
CA ALA A 196 -19.03 13.73 14.28
C ALA A 196 -19.74 13.86 15.64
N THR A 197 -19.86 15.09 16.15
CA THR A 197 -20.58 15.44 17.39
C THR A 197 -21.78 16.33 17.11
N ALA A 198 -22.19 16.50 15.86
CA ALA A 198 -23.35 17.30 15.50
C ALA A 198 -24.64 16.52 15.78
N ASP A 199 -25.68 17.23 16.25
CA ASP A 199 -26.98 16.66 16.59
C ASP A 199 -27.59 15.86 15.43
N GLY A 200 -28.15 14.68 15.75
CA GLY A 200 -28.85 13.81 14.79
C GLY A 200 -28.04 12.63 14.25
N ASP A 201 -26.79 12.43 14.68
CA ASP A 201 -26.10 11.15 14.47
C ASP A 201 -26.55 10.14 15.55
N PRO A 202 -27.20 9.02 15.20
CA PRO A 202 -27.55 7.97 16.17
C PRO A 202 -26.32 7.33 16.85
N HIS A 203 -25.11 7.65 16.39
CA HIS A 203 -23.84 7.27 17.01
C HIS A 203 -23.16 8.41 17.81
N ALA A 204 -23.77 9.60 17.91
CA ALA A 204 -23.25 10.71 18.72
C ALA A 204 -23.72 10.65 20.19
N GLU A 205 -24.90 10.10 20.46
CA GLU A 205 -25.38 9.89 21.83
C GLU A 205 -24.50 8.83 22.54
N GLY A 206 -23.74 9.26 23.56
CA GLY A 206 -22.95 8.37 24.42
C GLY A 206 -21.41 8.48 24.35
N GLY A 207 -20.86 9.49 23.67
CA GLY A 207 -19.40 9.76 23.72
C GLY A 207 -18.72 10.05 22.38
N GLY A 208 -19.50 10.25 21.32
CA GLY A 208 -19.00 10.51 19.96
C GLY A 208 -18.58 9.24 19.22
N ALA A 209 -18.47 9.34 17.89
CA ALA A 209 -18.13 8.22 17.03
C ALA A 209 -16.74 7.64 17.35
N GLU A 210 -16.75 6.48 18.01
CA GLU A 210 -15.56 5.68 18.31
C GLU A 210 -14.73 5.40 17.05
N THR A 211 -13.42 5.22 17.23
CA THR A 211 -12.54 5.01 16.07
C THR A 211 -12.89 3.70 15.36
N LYS A 212 -12.65 3.60 14.05
CA LYS A 212 -12.86 2.35 13.30
C LYS A 212 -12.12 1.14 13.90
N ALA A 213 -11.02 1.39 14.60
CA ALA A 213 -10.25 0.34 15.28
C ALA A 213 -10.99 -0.24 16.51
N ALA A 214 -11.94 0.50 17.10
CA ALA A 214 -12.70 0.09 18.26
C ALA A 214 -13.94 -0.76 17.92
N ARG A 215 -14.30 -0.90 16.64
CA ARG A 215 -15.54 -1.59 16.20
C ARG A 215 -15.70 -2.99 16.80
N ALA A 216 -14.63 -3.79 16.80
CA ALA A 216 -14.68 -5.14 17.38
C ALA A 216 -14.92 -5.11 18.89
N ARG A 217 -14.30 -4.16 19.62
CA ARG A 217 -14.54 -3.96 21.05
C ARG A 217 -15.99 -3.58 21.30
N VAL A 218 -16.49 -2.56 20.62
CA VAL A 218 -17.87 -2.06 20.79
C VAL A 218 -18.89 -3.16 20.51
N PHE A 219 -18.69 -3.92 19.43
CA PHE A 219 -19.57 -5.03 19.08
C PHE A 219 -19.53 -6.15 20.13
N VAL A 220 -18.35 -6.50 20.63
CA VAL A 220 -18.22 -7.54 21.67
C VAL A 220 -18.74 -7.07 23.03
N ASP A 221 -18.57 -5.79 23.38
CA ASP A 221 -19.17 -5.20 24.58
C ASP A 221 -20.70 -5.37 24.51
N TRP A 222 -21.31 -5.03 23.38
CA TRP A 222 -22.75 -5.26 23.15
C TRP A 222 -23.14 -6.74 23.22
N LEU A 223 -22.37 -7.66 22.63
CA LEU A 223 -22.65 -9.10 22.72
C LEU A 223 -22.66 -9.59 24.18
N VAL A 224 -21.67 -9.17 24.96
CA VAL A 224 -21.55 -9.57 26.37
C VAL A 224 -22.66 -8.95 27.21
N GLU A 225 -23.02 -7.70 26.96
CA GLU A 225 -24.14 -7.04 27.63
C GLU A 225 -25.49 -7.71 27.29
N THR A 226 -25.70 -8.07 26.02
CA THR A 226 -26.96 -8.62 25.54
C THR A 226 -27.17 -10.08 25.96
N PHE A 227 -26.13 -10.90 25.84
CA PHE A 227 -26.23 -12.36 26.01
C PHE A 227 -25.58 -12.86 27.30
N GLY A 228 -24.65 -12.10 27.89
CA GLY A 228 -23.86 -12.55 29.03
C GLY A 228 -22.72 -13.49 28.63
N VAL A 229 -21.65 -13.48 29.43
CA VAL A 229 -20.48 -14.34 29.23
C VAL A 229 -20.85 -15.82 29.31
N GLU A 230 -21.74 -16.19 30.23
CA GLU A 230 -22.17 -17.58 30.43
C GLU A 230 -22.83 -18.14 29.18
N ALA A 231 -23.85 -17.46 28.63
CA ALA A 231 -24.57 -17.94 27.46
C ALA A 231 -23.64 -18.05 26.24
N LEU A 232 -22.78 -17.05 26.04
CA LEU A 232 -21.77 -17.05 24.97
C LEU A 232 -20.73 -18.16 25.13
N SER A 233 -20.50 -18.64 26.34
CA SER A 233 -19.53 -19.70 26.65
C SER A 233 -20.14 -21.09 26.68
N ARG A 234 -21.46 -21.24 26.47
CA ARG A 234 -22.12 -22.55 26.46
C ARG A 234 -21.56 -23.44 25.35
N GLY A 235 -21.44 -24.74 25.65
CA GLY A 235 -20.93 -25.73 24.69
C GLY A 235 -19.48 -25.43 24.30
N SER A 236 -19.21 -25.33 22.99
CA SER A 236 -17.89 -24.96 22.45
C SER A 236 -17.68 -23.44 22.30
N GLY A 237 -18.65 -22.63 22.73
CA GLY A 237 -18.63 -21.17 22.62
C GLY A 237 -19.00 -20.65 21.23
N VAL A 238 -18.45 -19.49 20.86
CA VAL A 238 -18.84 -18.70 19.68
C VAL A 238 -18.08 -19.12 18.41
N LEU A 239 -18.77 -19.27 17.29
CA LEU A 239 -18.16 -19.49 15.98
C LEU A 239 -18.14 -18.18 15.17
N ASP A 240 -16.95 -17.64 14.91
CA ASP A 240 -16.73 -16.41 14.14
C ASP A 240 -16.44 -16.76 12.66
N VAL A 241 -17.49 -16.86 11.87
CA VAL A 241 -17.42 -17.24 10.45
C VAL A 241 -17.12 -16.01 9.58
N ALA A 242 -16.10 -16.11 8.72
CA ALA A 242 -15.61 -15.01 7.89
C ALA A 242 -15.17 -13.78 8.72
N GLY A 243 -14.61 -14.01 9.91
CA GLY A 243 -14.16 -12.99 10.85
C GLY A 243 -12.93 -12.17 10.41
N GLY A 244 -12.46 -12.35 9.16
CA GLY A 244 -11.31 -11.68 8.60
C GLY A 244 -10.03 -11.92 9.37
N ARG A 245 -9.48 -10.84 9.96
CA ARG A 245 -8.26 -10.93 10.77
C ARG A 245 -8.50 -11.44 12.20
N GLY A 246 -9.75 -11.70 12.56
CA GLY A 246 -10.14 -12.19 13.88
C GLY A 246 -10.09 -11.13 14.97
N ASP A 247 -10.45 -9.88 14.66
CA ASP A 247 -10.50 -8.81 15.66
C ASP A 247 -11.60 -9.10 16.70
N VAL A 248 -12.77 -9.61 16.28
CA VAL A 248 -13.87 -10.02 17.18
C VAL A 248 -13.49 -11.24 18.01
N SER A 249 -13.00 -12.31 17.36
CA SER A 249 -12.52 -13.51 18.08
C SER A 249 -11.36 -13.21 19.03
N PHE A 250 -10.49 -12.22 18.74
CA PHE A 250 -9.49 -11.74 19.70
C PHE A 250 -10.14 -11.06 20.92
N GLU A 251 -11.13 -10.19 20.71
CA GLU A 251 -11.86 -9.52 21.79
C GLU A 251 -12.64 -10.51 22.68
N LEU A 252 -13.28 -11.53 22.09
CA LEU A 252 -14.01 -12.57 22.84
C LEU A 252 -13.04 -13.50 23.61
N HIS A 253 -12.20 -14.23 22.88
CA HIS A 253 -11.36 -15.27 23.47
C HIS A 253 -10.19 -14.71 24.25
N THR A 254 -9.42 -13.81 23.63
CA THR A 254 -8.12 -13.42 24.18
C THR A 254 -8.26 -12.42 25.32
N LYS A 255 -9.23 -11.51 25.23
CA LYS A 255 -9.44 -10.46 26.25
C LYS A 255 -10.47 -10.82 27.31
N ARG A 256 -11.54 -11.53 26.95
CA ARG A 256 -12.68 -11.79 27.85
C ARG A 256 -12.82 -13.25 28.26
N GLY A 257 -12.02 -14.16 27.70
CA GLY A 257 -12.04 -15.58 28.05
C GLY A 257 -13.26 -16.34 27.52
N VAL A 258 -14.05 -15.75 26.62
CA VAL A 258 -15.19 -16.43 25.98
C VAL A 258 -14.63 -17.37 24.89
N PRO A 259 -14.85 -18.69 24.95
CA PRO A 259 -14.37 -19.61 23.93
C PRO A 259 -14.89 -19.17 22.55
N CYS A 260 -13.99 -19.03 21.59
CA CYS A 260 -14.34 -18.57 20.26
C CYS A 260 -13.44 -19.18 19.20
N THR A 261 -14.04 -19.75 18.16
CA THR A 261 -13.34 -20.37 17.03
C THR A 261 -13.52 -19.50 15.79
N LEU A 262 -12.42 -19.04 15.20
CA LEU A 262 -12.41 -18.26 13.95
C LEU A 262 -12.36 -19.19 12.74
N VAL A 263 -13.29 -19.02 11.80
CA VAL A 263 -13.31 -19.72 10.51
C VAL A 263 -13.08 -18.71 9.39
N GLU A 264 -11.89 -18.74 8.80
CA GLU A 264 -11.49 -17.87 7.68
C GLU A 264 -10.56 -18.62 6.72
N PRO A 265 -10.68 -18.43 5.39
CA PRO A 265 -9.78 -19.04 4.42
C PRO A 265 -8.36 -18.48 4.47
N ARG A 266 -8.19 -17.26 5.03
CA ARG A 266 -6.88 -16.61 5.12
C ARG A 266 -6.18 -16.97 6.41
N GLU A 267 -4.86 -17.19 6.33
CA GLU A 267 -4.02 -17.34 7.50
C GLU A 267 -4.15 -16.15 8.45
N ARG A 268 -4.26 -16.45 9.75
CA ARG A 268 -4.42 -15.44 10.79
C ARG A 268 -3.16 -14.62 10.95
N LYS A 269 -3.27 -13.30 10.77
CA LYS A 269 -2.18 -12.33 11.01
C LYS A 269 -2.59 -11.31 12.06
N LEU A 270 -1.90 -11.32 13.19
CA LEU A 270 -2.13 -10.36 14.26
C LEU A 270 -1.67 -8.96 13.86
N ASN A 271 -2.40 -7.95 14.34
CA ASN A 271 -2.03 -6.56 14.17
C ASN A 271 -1.06 -6.09 15.28
N ARG A 272 -0.40 -4.95 15.07
CA ARG A 272 0.57 -4.37 16.02
C ARG A 272 -0.02 -4.15 17.42
N MET A 273 -1.31 -3.80 17.52
CA MET A 273 -1.96 -3.57 18.81
C MET A 273 -2.23 -4.88 19.55
N GLN A 274 -2.63 -5.94 18.85
CA GLN A 274 -2.81 -7.28 19.41
C GLN A 274 -1.49 -7.84 19.95
N HIS A 275 -0.39 -7.70 19.19
CA HIS A 275 0.94 -8.06 19.68
C HIS A 275 1.34 -7.27 20.92
N LYS A 276 1.09 -5.95 20.94
CA LYS A 276 1.36 -5.10 22.11
C LYS A 276 0.56 -5.57 23.33
N TRP A 277 -0.71 -5.91 23.12
CA TRP A 277 -1.60 -6.37 24.19
C TRP A 277 -1.13 -7.71 24.76
N LEU A 278 -0.81 -8.70 23.91
CA LEU A 278 -0.28 -10.01 24.36
C LEU A 278 1.01 -9.84 25.17
N LYS A 279 1.95 -9.00 24.71
CA LYS A 279 3.18 -8.70 25.43
C LYS A 279 2.91 -8.06 26.79
N ALA A 280 1.91 -7.18 26.88
CA ALA A 280 1.50 -6.58 28.14
C ALA A 280 0.85 -7.61 29.08
N ARG A 281 0.03 -8.53 28.56
CA ARG A 281 -0.59 -9.60 29.36
C ARG A 281 0.45 -10.53 29.97
N VAL A 282 1.40 -11.03 29.18
CA VAL A 282 2.49 -11.90 29.66
C VAL A 282 3.30 -11.21 30.77
N ARG A 283 3.59 -9.92 30.61
CA ARG A 283 4.29 -9.14 31.65
C ARG A 283 3.48 -9.03 32.94
N LYS A 284 2.15 -8.88 32.83
CA LYS A 284 1.25 -8.80 33.98
C LYS A 284 1.16 -10.14 34.71
N GLU A 285 0.97 -11.23 33.97
CA GLU A 285 0.94 -12.61 34.51
C GLU A 285 2.25 -12.94 35.25
N ALA A 286 3.40 -12.61 34.67
CA ALA A 286 4.70 -12.80 35.32
C ALA A 286 4.89 -11.96 36.60
N LYS A 287 4.30 -10.76 36.66
CA LYS A 287 4.34 -9.92 37.86
C LYS A 287 3.45 -10.49 38.96
N ASN A 288 2.22 -10.88 38.63
CA ASN A 288 1.28 -11.48 39.57
C ASN A 288 1.86 -12.77 40.20
N GLY A 289 2.43 -13.67 39.39
CA GLY A 289 3.04 -14.89 39.92
C GLY A 289 4.23 -14.65 40.85
N ARG A 290 4.98 -13.53 40.67
CA ARG A 290 6.04 -13.13 41.60
C ARG A 290 5.50 -12.57 42.91
N GLU A 291 4.39 -11.83 42.86
CA GLU A 291 3.72 -11.30 44.05
C GLU A 291 3.08 -12.43 44.87
N GLU A 292 2.40 -13.37 44.22
CA GLU A 292 1.83 -14.57 44.87
C GLU A 292 2.91 -15.44 45.54
N ALA A 293 4.03 -15.68 44.85
CA ALA A 293 5.15 -16.43 45.41
C ALA A 293 5.81 -15.72 46.61
N LYS A 294 5.79 -14.38 46.63
CA LYS A 294 6.30 -13.59 47.75
C LYS A 294 5.37 -13.70 48.96
N ASN A 295 4.06 -13.54 48.75
CA ASN A 295 3.05 -13.63 49.81
C ASN A 295 3.02 -15.03 50.43
N GLY A 296 3.05 -16.10 49.62
CA GLY A 296 3.09 -17.48 50.14
C GLY A 296 4.36 -17.80 50.95
N ARG A 297 5.51 -17.18 50.62
CA ARG A 297 6.75 -17.31 51.40
C ARG A 297 6.70 -16.55 52.72
N GLU A 298 5.92 -15.48 52.80
CA GLU A 298 5.72 -14.65 53.99
C GLU A 298 4.73 -15.34 54.95
N GLU A 299 3.63 -15.90 54.44
CA GLU A 299 2.70 -16.73 55.22
C GLU A 299 3.36 -18.00 55.78
N ALA A 300 4.18 -18.69 54.99
CA ALA A 300 4.91 -19.88 55.45
C ALA A 300 5.98 -19.57 56.54
N LYS A 301 6.43 -18.32 56.63
CA LYS A 301 7.32 -17.86 57.72
C LYS A 301 6.54 -17.54 59.00
N ASN A 302 5.37 -16.91 58.86
CA ASN A 302 4.55 -16.50 60.01
C ASN A 302 3.75 -17.65 60.64
N GLY A 303 3.51 -18.76 59.92
CA GLY A 303 2.85 -19.95 60.48
C GLY A 303 3.78 -20.94 61.19
N ARG A 304 5.04 -20.58 61.45
CA ARG A 304 6.06 -21.45 62.06
C ARG A 304 6.59 -20.94 63.41
N GLU A 305 5.98 -19.88 63.95
CA GLU A 305 6.12 -19.38 65.33
C GLU A 305 4.97 -19.92 66.20
#